data_AF-W7TV83-F1
#
_entry.id   AF-W7TV83-F1
#
_cell.length_a   1.000
_cell.length_b   1.000
_cell.length_c   1.000
_cell.angle_alpha   90.00
_cell.angle_beta   90.00
_cell.angle_gamma   90.00
#
_symmetry.space_group_name_H-M   'P 1'
#
loop_
_entity.id
_entity.type
_entity.pdbx_description
1 polymer ?
#
loop_
_entity_poly.entity_id
_entity_poly.type
_entity_poly.pdbx_seq_one_letter_code
_entity_poly.pdbx_strand_id
1 'polypeptide(L)'
;MNGEPIPRDHGYPVRAVVPGIVGARNVKWVGKVVASKSESQGFWQQRDYKNFSPSTDWDNVDFDSAPAIQDMPIQSAIATVEGGLEGEEEGGPLTIKGYAYSGGGRGVARVDVSIDGGKTWEPATIKEGGWKHGDYSRSWTWALWEHFVPEEKLEGLTEADICVKATDTSYNVQPESIEAYWNLRGVLANCWARQKVALRKVAA
;
A
#
# COMPACT_ATOMS: atom_id res chain seq x y z
N MET A 1 11.37 -20.44 -1.12
CA MET A 1 10.99 -19.05 -0.83
C MET A 1 11.62 -18.71 0.51
N ASN A 2 12.42 -17.64 0.57
CA ASN A 2 13.24 -17.29 1.75
C ASN A 2 14.24 -18.40 2.16
N GLY A 3 15.07 -18.86 1.22
CA GLY A 3 16.07 -19.91 1.46
C GLY A 3 15.54 -21.35 1.37
N GLU A 4 14.25 -21.57 1.65
CA GLU A 4 13.66 -22.91 1.70
C GLU A 4 12.98 -23.34 0.39
N PRO A 5 12.58 -24.62 0.22
CA PRO A 5 11.62 -25.02 -0.80
C PRO A 5 10.33 -24.19 -0.73
N ILE A 6 9.67 -23.97 -1.85
CA ILE A 6 8.43 -23.18 -1.86
C ILE A 6 7.29 -23.93 -1.13
N PRO A 7 6.54 -23.31 -0.21
CA PRO A 7 5.39 -23.96 0.42
C PRO A 7 4.25 -24.22 -0.58
N ARG A 8 3.39 -25.19 -0.28
CA ARG A 8 2.24 -25.56 -1.13
C ARG A 8 1.33 -24.37 -1.42
N ASP A 9 0.97 -23.59 -0.41
CA ASP A 9 0.11 -22.41 -0.57
C ASP A 9 0.72 -21.29 -1.40
N HIS A 10 2.05 -21.28 -1.53
CA HIS A 10 2.79 -20.31 -2.33
C HIS A 10 3.15 -20.83 -3.73
N GLY A 11 2.80 -22.06 -4.08
CA GLY A 11 2.86 -22.56 -5.46
C GLY A 11 3.84 -23.71 -5.71
N TYR A 12 4.12 -24.56 -4.74
CA TYR A 12 4.95 -25.76 -4.96
C TYR A 12 4.47 -26.64 -6.13
N PRO A 13 5.36 -27.15 -7.00
CA PRO A 13 6.83 -27.02 -6.94
C PRO A 13 7.36 -25.74 -7.58
N VAL A 14 6.60 -25.09 -8.46
CA VAL A 14 7.06 -23.95 -9.26
C VAL A 14 5.97 -22.89 -9.36
N ARG A 15 6.37 -21.63 -9.19
CA ARG A 15 5.53 -20.46 -9.44
C ARG A 15 6.22 -19.47 -10.38
N ALA A 16 5.44 -18.61 -11.01
CA ALA A 16 5.93 -17.37 -11.59
C ALA A 16 6.11 -16.31 -10.48
N VAL A 17 7.17 -15.50 -10.62
CA VAL A 17 7.38 -14.27 -9.86
C VAL A 17 7.68 -13.15 -10.86
N VAL A 18 6.81 -12.14 -10.89
CA VAL A 18 6.91 -10.98 -11.79
C VAL A 18 7.00 -9.72 -10.92
N PRO A 19 8.23 -9.26 -10.60
CA PRO A 19 8.43 -8.11 -9.74
C PRO A 19 7.79 -6.83 -10.28
N GLY A 20 7.27 -5.98 -9.40
CA GLY A 20 6.62 -4.72 -9.80
C GLY A 20 5.19 -4.85 -10.32
N ILE A 21 4.69 -6.09 -10.50
CA ILE A 21 3.39 -6.39 -11.09
C ILE A 21 2.42 -6.95 -10.04
N VAL A 22 1.13 -6.69 -10.21
CA VAL A 22 0.05 -7.16 -9.32
C VAL A 22 0.13 -8.67 -9.07
N GLY A 23 -0.18 -9.08 -7.83
CA GLY A 23 -0.08 -10.46 -7.37
C GLY A 23 -0.82 -11.48 -8.26
N ALA A 24 -1.92 -11.09 -8.91
CA ALA A 24 -2.70 -11.94 -9.82
C ALA A 24 -1.87 -12.55 -10.97
N ARG A 25 -0.81 -11.87 -11.41
CA ARG A 25 0.06 -12.35 -12.51
C ARG A 25 1.17 -13.28 -12.04
N ASN A 26 1.35 -13.43 -10.73
CA ASN A 26 2.33 -14.31 -10.12
C ASN A 26 1.75 -15.73 -9.96
N VAL A 27 1.45 -16.39 -11.09
CA VAL A 27 0.75 -17.69 -11.14
C VAL A 27 1.47 -18.74 -10.27
N LYS A 28 0.71 -19.33 -9.34
CA LYS A 28 1.14 -20.46 -8.49
C LYS A 28 0.86 -21.79 -9.20
N TRP A 29 1.60 -22.85 -8.85
CA TRP A 29 1.39 -24.21 -9.38
C TRP A 29 1.48 -24.25 -10.91
N VAL A 30 2.57 -23.72 -11.47
CA VAL A 30 2.74 -23.56 -12.92
C VAL A 30 2.75 -24.93 -13.61
N GLY A 31 1.75 -25.17 -14.48
CA GLY A 31 1.64 -26.38 -15.29
C GLY A 31 2.06 -26.20 -16.75
N LYS A 32 2.01 -24.97 -17.29
CA LYS A 32 2.32 -24.70 -18.70
C LYS A 32 2.79 -23.25 -18.89
N VAL A 33 3.76 -23.05 -19.77
CA VAL A 33 4.21 -21.72 -20.24
C VAL A 33 4.03 -21.69 -21.76
N VAL A 34 3.41 -20.63 -22.28
CA VAL A 34 3.10 -20.48 -23.71
C VAL A 34 3.49 -19.08 -24.16
N ALA A 35 4.28 -18.99 -25.23
CA ALA A 35 4.46 -17.75 -25.96
C ALA A 35 3.29 -17.54 -26.91
N SER A 36 2.69 -16.34 -26.89
CA SER A 36 1.52 -15.99 -27.68
C SER A 36 1.69 -14.60 -28.28
N LYS A 37 1.00 -14.34 -29.39
CA LYS A 37 0.89 -13.00 -30.00
C LYS A 37 -0.16 -12.12 -29.30
N SER A 38 -1.00 -12.71 -28.47
CA SER A 38 -2.07 -12.04 -27.73
C SER A 38 -2.03 -12.37 -26.24
N GLU A 39 -2.69 -11.53 -25.43
CA GLU A 39 -2.85 -11.79 -24.00
C GLU A 39 -3.58 -13.11 -23.71
N SER A 40 -3.41 -13.63 -22.50
CA SER A 40 -4.17 -14.79 -22.02
C SER A 40 -5.67 -14.51 -22.11
N GLN A 41 -6.41 -15.40 -22.78
CA GLN A 41 -7.87 -15.30 -22.91
C GLN A 41 -8.62 -15.85 -21.69
N GLY A 42 -7.90 -16.20 -20.62
CA GLY A 42 -8.49 -16.71 -19.38
C GLY A 42 -9.31 -15.66 -18.62
N PHE A 43 -10.31 -16.12 -17.87
CA PHE A 43 -11.24 -15.27 -17.12
C PHE A 43 -10.53 -14.20 -16.26
N TRP A 44 -9.56 -14.57 -15.44
CA TRP A 44 -8.83 -13.63 -14.55
C TRP A 44 -7.97 -12.59 -15.28
N GLN A 45 -7.68 -12.77 -16.58
CA GLN A 45 -7.00 -11.77 -17.38
C GLN A 45 -8.00 -10.86 -18.11
N GLN A 46 -9.09 -11.43 -18.64
CA GLN A 46 -10.02 -10.72 -19.52
C GLN A 46 -11.20 -10.08 -18.78
N ARG A 47 -11.70 -10.71 -17.70
CA ARG A 47 -12.96 -10.36 -17.02
C ARG A 47 -12.77 -10.03 -15.53
N ASP A 48 -11.53 -9.82 -15.09
CA ASP A 48 -11.21 -9.41 -13.73
C ASP A 48 -9.90 -8.61 -13.68
N TYR A 49 -9.55 -8.05 -12.51
CA TYR A 49 -8.34 -7.27 -12.26
C TYR A 49 -8.18 -6.14 -13.29
N LYS A 50 -9.24 -5.35 -13.45
CA LYS A 50 -9.33 -4.14 -14.27
C LYS A 50 -9.93 -3.02 -13.42
N ASN A 51 -9.58 -1.78 -13.73
CA ASN A 51 -10.08 -0.61 -13.03
C ASN A 51 -11.03 0.19 -13.93
N PHE A 52 -12.11 0.70 -13.35
CA PHE A 52 -13.18 1.39 -14.07
C PHE A 52 -13.52 2.72 -13.41
N SER A 53 -14.27 3.55 -14.13
CA SER A 53 -14.82 4.80 -13.58
C SER A 53 -15.76 4.52 -12.40
N PRO A 54 -15.88 5.45 -11.43
CA PRO A 54 -16.91 5.36 -10.38
C PRO A 54 -18.35 5.29 -10.90
N SER A 55 -18.59 5.71 -12.15
CA SER A 55 -19.90 5.63 -12.81
C SER A 55 -20.22 4.23 -13.38
N THR A 56 -19.27 3.29 -13.33
CA THR A 56 -19.43 1.93 -13.87
C THR A 56 -19.96 0.99 -12.80
N ASP A 57 -21.02 0.24 -13.12
CA ASP A 57 -21.65 -0.77 -12.26
C ASP A 57 -21.89 -2.06 -13.07
N TRP A 58 -22.42 -3.11 -12.44
CA TRP A 58 -22.58 -4.45 -13.01
C TRP A 58 -23.49 -4.51 -14.24
N ASP A 59 -24.43 -3.58 -14.36
CA ASP A 59 -25.36 -3.51 -15.49
C ASP A 59 -24.74 -2.87 -16.75
N ASN A 60 -23.63 -2.14 -16.60
CA ASN A 60 -23.02 -1.36 -17.68
C ASN A 60 -21.51 -1.59 -17.88
N VAL A 61 -20.88 -2.47 -17.10
CA VAL A 61 -19.45 -2.75 -17.19
C VAL A 61 -19.06 -3.38 -18.54
N ASP A 62 -18.16 -2.71 -19.26
CA ASP A 62 -17.47 -3.28 -20.42
C ASP A 62 -16.02 -3.61 -20.04
N PHE A 63 -15.74 -4.89 -19.83
CA PHE A 63 -14.39 -5.33 -19.47
C PHE A 63 -13.36 -5.10 -20.57
N ASP A 64 -13.75 -4.95 -21.83
CA ASP A 64 -12.82 -4.74 -22.95
C ASP A 64 -12.39 -3.26 -23.05
N SER A 65 -13.09 -2.36 -22.36
CA SER A 65 -12.77 -0.92 -22.28
C SER A 65 -11.56 -0.57 -21.39
N ALA A 66 -11.13 -1.49 -20.53
CA ALA A 66 -10.05 -1.24 -19.58
C ALA A 66 -8.87 -2.22 -19.77
N PRO A 67 -7.61 -1.77 -19.57
CA PRO A 67 -6.46 -2.65 -19.58
C PRO A 67 -6.46 -3.56 -18.34
N ALA A 68 -5.92 -4.77 -18.50
CA ALA A 68 -5.62 -5.62 -17.36
C ALA A 68 -4.58 -4.95 -16.45
N ILE A 69 -4.82 -4.93 -15.14
CA ILE A 69 -3.86 -4.40 -14.17
C ILE A 69 -2.57 -5.20 -14.28
N GLN A 70 -1.47 -4.48 -14.50
CA GLN A 70 -0.11 -4.97 -14.48
C GLN A 70 0.62 -4.26 -13.36
N ASP A 71 1.12 -3.05 -13.63
CA ASP A 71 1.75 -2.18 -12.65
C ASP A 71 0.74 -1.70 -11.58
N MET A 72 1.21 -1.53 -10.35
CA MET A 72 0.42 -1.05 -9.22
C MET A 72 0.80 0.40 -8.88
N PRO A 73 -0.16 1.27 -8.56
CA PRO A 73 0.15 2.63 -8.12
C PRO A 73 0.88 2.62 -6.76
N ILE A 74 1.44 3.78 -6.38
CA ILE A 74 1.98 3.97 -5.04
C ILE A 74 0.90 3.69 -3.99
N GLN A 75 1.28 2.96 -2.94
CA GLN A 75 0.45 2.57 -1.81
C GLN A 75 1.24 2.74 -0.51
N SER A 76 0.53 3.05 0.58
CA SER A 76 1.04 2.97 1.95
C SER A 76 -0.07 2.65 2.93
N ALA A 77 0.30 2.04 4.07
CA ALA A 77 -0.64 1.72 5.13
C ALA A 77 0.04 1.75 6.50
N ILE A 78 -0.76 2.04 7.52
CA ILE A 78 -0.38 1.94 8.94
C ILE A 78 -0.47 0.46 9.32
N ALA A 79 0.58 -0.07 9.94
CA ALA A 79 0.62 -1.43 10.44
C ALA A 79 0.45 -1.47 11.96
N THR A 80 1.14 -0.60 12.69
CA THR A 80 1.01 -0.49 14.15
C THR A 80 1.05 0.97 14.60
N VAL A 81 0.36 1.23 15.71
CA VAL A 81 0.44 2.45 16.51
C VAL A 81 0.69 1.98 17.93
N GLU A 82 1.74 2.47 18.56
CA GLU A 82 2.25 1.98 19.85
C GLU A 82 2.54 3.16 20.78
N GLY A 83 2.24 3.03 22.07
CA GLY A 83 2.57 4.02 23.11
C GLY A 83 1.50 5.11 23.26
N GLY A 84 1.25 5.57 24.48
CA GLY A 84 0.36 6.71 24.77
C GLY A 84 -1.11 6.46 24.44
N LEU A 85 -1.53 5.22 24.22
CA LEU A 85 -2.88 4.86 23.82
C LEU A 85 -3.82 4.66 25.02
N GLU A 86 -5.11 4.92 24.81
CA GLU A 86 -6.12 4.64 25.84
C GLU A 86 -6.08 3.15 26.26
N GLY A 87 -6.02 2.91 27.58
CA GLY A 87 -5.91 1.58 28.16
C GLY A 87 -4.49 1.15 28.52
N GLU A 88 -3.45 1.86 28.09
CA GLU A 88 -2.07 1.63 28.55
C GLU A 88 -1.86 2.18 29.97
N GLU A 89 -0.87 1.67 30.71
CA GLU A 89 -0.61 2.08 32.10
C GLU A 89 -0.05 3.51 32.21
N GLU A 90 0.78 3.90 31.24
CA GLU A 90 1.45 5.20 31.17
C GLU A 90 1.03 5.94 29.89
N GLY A 91 0.93 7.27 29.98
CA GLY A 91 0.87 8.11 28.78
C GLY A 91 2.24 8.16 28.11
N GLY A 92 2.36 8.87 26.99
CA GLY A 92 3.66 9.06 26.37
C GLY A 92 3.63 9.27 24.87
N PRO A 93 4.81 9.23 24.23
CA PRO A 93 4.93 9.44 22.80
C PRO A 93 4.28 8.30 21.98
N LEU A 94 3.90 8.61 20.74
CA LEU A 94 3.47 7.58 19.79
C LEU A 94 4.64 7.11 18.92
N THR A 95 4.66 5.83 18.61
CA THR A 95 5.42 5.30 17.49
C THR A 95 4.47 4.69 16.47
N ILE A 96 4.44 5.25 15.26
CA ILE A 96 3.58 4.83 14.16
C ILE A 96 4.45 4.13 13.13
N LYS A 97 4.12 2.88 12.77
CA LYS A 97 4.88 2.07 11.83
C LYS A 97 4.00 1.59 10.70
N GLY A 98 4.61 1.36 9.54
CA GLY A 98 3.89 0.83 8.40
C GLY A 98 4.78 0.46 7.23
N TYR A 99 4.13 0.27 6.08
CA TYR A 99 4.81 0.02 4.82
C TYR A 99 4.36 0.99 3.73
N ALA A 100 5.18 1.13 2.70
CA ALA A 100 4.85 1.78 1.44
C ALA A 100 5.45 0.99 0.27
N TYR A 101 4.81 1.03 -0.90
CA TYR A 101 5.26 0.31 -2.09
C TYR A 101 4.68 0.94 -3.36
N SER A 102 5.47 0.99 -4.44
CA SER A 102 4.99 1.32 -5.79
C SER A 102 5.38 0.19 -6.74
N GLY A 103 4.52 -0.11 -7.71
CA GLY A 103 4.83 -1.11 -8.73
C GLY A 103 5.89 -0.61 -9.72
N GLY A 104 6.16 -1.44 -10.75
CA GLY A 104 7.04 -1.06 -11.87
C GLY A 104 8.50 -0.80 -11.49
N GLY A 105 8.89 -1.10 -10.24
CA GLY A 105 10.25 -0.92 -9.76
C GLY A 105 10.54 0.50 -9.28
N ARG A 106 9.50 1.34 -9.15
CA ARG A 106 9.61 2.69 -8.62
C ARG A 106 9.85 2.64 -7.11
N GLY A 107 10.90 3.31 -6.65
CA GLY A 107 11.22 3.38 -5.23
C GLY A 107 10.25 4.28 -4.48
N VAL A 108 10.04 4.03 -3.19
CA VAL A 108 9.37 4.99 -2.30
C VAL A 108 10.37 6.09 -1.97
N ALA A 109 10.08 7.31 -2.43
CA ALA A 109 10.92 8.47 -2.22
C ALA A 109 10.62 9.16 -0.87
N ARG A 110 9.35 9.16 -0.44
CA ARG A 110 8.92 9.76 0.83
C ARG A 110 7.65 9.12 1.36
N VAL A 111 7.52 9.10 2.68
CA VAL A 111 6.27 8.79 3.41
C VAL A 111 5.99 9.95 4.34
N ASP A 112 4.77 10.49 4.27
CA ASP A 112 4.30 11.59 5.11
C ASP A 112 3.21 11.07 6.06
N VAL A 113 3.32 11.40 7.33
CA VAL A 113 2.38 11.03 8.40
C VAL A 113 1.76 12.30 8.98
N SER A 114 0.47 12.24 9.25
CA SER A 114 -0.31 13.27 9.94
C SER A 114 -0.99 12.66 11.15
N ILE A 115 -1.18 13.44 12.21
CA ILE A 115 -1.97 13.07 13.42
C ILE A 115 -3.25 13.89 13.58
N ASP A 116 -3.53 14.82 12.64
CA ASP A 116 -4.61 15.80 12.71
C ASP A 116 -5.60 15.70 11.53
N GLY A 117 -5.69 14.52 10.93
CA GLY A 117 -6.60 14.22 9.83
C GLY A 117 -6.11 14.69 8.46
N GLY A 118 -4.80 14.95 8.32
CA GLY A 118 -4.16 15.37 7.06
C GLY A 118 -4.01 16.89 6.89
N LYS A 119 -4.16 17.68 7.96
CA LYS A 119 -4.00 19.14 7.91
C LYS A 119 -2.52 19.52 7.94
N THR A 120 -1.74 18.86 8.80
CA THR A 120 -0.28 19.00 8.89
C THR A 120 0.40 17.65 8.68
N TRP A 121 1.64 17.69 8.20
CA TRP A 121 2.37 16.50 7.76
C TRP A 121 3.82 16.55 8.21
N GLU A 122 4.32 15.40 8.66
CA GLU A 122 5.72 15.20 9.02
C GLU A 122 6.28 13.98 8.26
N PRO A 123 7.56 14.04 7.85
CA PRO A 123 8.17 12.92 7.17
C PRO A 123 8.41 11.76 8.14
N ALA A 124 8.06 10.54 7.72
CA ALA A 124 8.49 9.33 8.39
C ALA A 124 9.93 8.94 7.98
N THR A 125 10.60 8.18 8.83
CA THR A 125 11.91 7.60 8.52
C THR A 125 11.71 6.25 7.83
N ILE A 126 12.25 6.10 6.61
CA ILE A 126 12.32 4.81 5.93
C ILE A 126 13.47 3.99 6.54
N LYS A 127 13.14 2.86 7.17
CA LYS A 127 14.09 1.99 7.89
C LYS A 127 14.68 0.91 7.00
N GLU A 128 13.88 0.37 6.09
CA GLU A 128 14.26 -0.70 5.16
C GLU A 128 13.60 -0.45 3.80
N GLY A 129 14.28 -0.85 2.72
CA GLY A 129 13.76 -0.69 1.35
C GLY A 129 13.81 0.77 0.88
N GLY A 130 12.78 1.17 0.13
CA GLY A 130 12.66 2.52 -0.42
C GLY A 130 13.63 2.84 -1.57
N TRP A 131 13.61 4.10 -1.99
CA TRP A 131 14.55 4.59 -2.99
C TRP A 131 15.98 4.62 -2.43
N LYS A 132 16.93 4.16 -3.25
CA LYS A 132 18.36 4.26 -2.98
C LYS A 132 19.00 5.07 -4.10
N HIS A 133 19.96 5.93 -3.74
CA HIS A 133 20.65 6.75 -4.73
C HIS A 133 21.25 5.87 -5.84
N GLY A 134 20.93 6.19 -7.09
CA GLY A 134 21.35 5.41 -8.26
C GLY A 134 20.47 4.21 -8.64
N ASP A 135 19.43 3.88 -7.87
CA ASP A 135 18.45 2.84 -8.21
C ASP A 135 17.05 3.43 -8.45
N TYR A 136 16.72 3.65 -9.72
CA TYR A 136 15.48 4.30 -10.15
C TYR A 136 14.45 3.36 -10.76
N SER A 137 14.77 2.07 -10.94
CA SER A 137 13.92 1.16 -11.72
C SER A 137 13.82 -0.26 -11.19
N ARG A 138 14.46 -0.60 -10.06
CA ARG A 138 14.47 -1.98 -9.53
C ARG A 138 14.13 -2.08 -8.05
N SER A 139 13.35 -1.13 -7.54
CA SER A 139 12.79 -1.18 -6.18
C SER A 139 11.58 -2.12 -6.14
N TRP A 140 11.83 -3.42 -6.01
CA TRP A 140 10.77 -4.46 -6.01
C TRP A 140 10.20 -4.79 -4.64
N THR A 141 10.89 -4.37 -3.57
CA THR A 141 10.45 -4.58 -2.20
C THR A 141 9.69 -3.37 -1.70
N TRP A 142 8.81 -3.57 -0.73
CA TRP A 142 8.27 -2.46 0.05
C TRP A 142 9.36 -1.65 0.78
N ALA A 143 8.98 -0.46 1.22
CA ALA A 143 9.70 0.35 2.18
C ALA A 143 9.01 0.23 3.54
N LEU A 144 9.74 -0.16 4.57
CA LEU A 144 9.23 -0.12 5.96
C LEU A 144 9.57 1.24 6.55
N TRP A 145 8.59 1.88 7.17
CA TRP A 145 8.73 3.22 7.72
C TRP A 145 8.29 3.29 9.17
N GLU A 146 8.83 4.26 9.88
CA GLU A 146 8.54 4.56 11.28
C GLU A 146 8.48 6.09 11.48
N HIS A 147 7.51 6.56 12.25
CA HIS A 147 7.38 7.94 12.65
C HIS A 147 7.16 8.02 14.16
N PHE A 148 7.98 8.83 14.82
CA PHE A 148 7.92 9.08 16.27
C PHE A 148 7.25 10.42 16.52
N VAL A 149 6.18 10.41 17.31
CA VAL A 149 5.46 11.61 17.74
C VAL A 149 5.79 11.85 19.20
N PRO A 150 6.54 12.91 19.53
CA PRO A 150 6.91 13.21 20.90
C PRO A 150 5.66 13.65 21.70
N GLU A 151 5.68 13.40 23.02
CA GLU A 151 4.51 13.59 23.90
C GLU A 151 4.00 15.04 23.88
N GLU A 152 4.88 16.02 23.72
CA GLU A 152 4.54 17.44 23.67
C GLU A 152 3.60 17.79 22.50
N LYS A 153 3.61 16.99 21.41
CA LYS A 153 2.68 17.15 20.29
C LYS A 153 1.31 16.53 20.53
N LEU A 154 1.18 15.73 21.59
CA LEU A 154 -0.04 15.05 22.00
C LEU A 154 -0.72 15.75 23.17
N GLU A 155 -0.04 16.69 23.83
CA GLU A 155 -0.57 17.44 24.96
C GLU A 155 -1.92 18.09 24.64
N GLY A 156 -2.91 17.84 25.49
CA GLY A 156 -4.27 18.35 25.34
C GLY A 156 -5.13 17.62 24.30
N LEU A 157 -4.57 16.67 23.55
CA LEU A 157 -5.34 15.81 22.65
C LEU A 157 -5.95 14.63 23.42
N THR A 158 -7.12 14.19 22.96
CA THR A 158 -7.78 12.97 23.46
C THR A 158 -7.88 11.88 22.38
N GLU A 159 -7.64 12.25 21.13
CA GLU A 159 -7.63 11.39 19.96
C GLU A 159 -6.58 11.92 18.98
N ALA A 160 -5.91 11.01 18.27
CA ALA A 160 -5.14 11.32 17.06
C ALA A 160 -5.84 10.74 15.82
N ASP A 161 -6.04 11.57 14.81
CA ASP A 161 -6.59 11.16 13.50
C ASP A 161 -5.43 10.94 12.54
N ILE A 162 -4.88 9.73 12.58
CA ILE A 162 -3.63 9.39 11.90
C ILE A 162 -3.91 9.16 10.42
N CYS A 163 -3.17 9.83 9.54
CA CYS A 163 -3.22 9.63 8.09
C CYS A 163 -1.81 9.38 7.55
N VAL A 164 -1.67 8.47 6.57
CA VAL A 164 -0.39 8.23 5.87
C VAL A 164 -0.59 8.32 4.36
N LYS A 165 0.40 8.94 3.69
CA LYS A 165 0.55 8.93 2.23
C LYS A 165 2.00 8.79 1.83
N ALA A 166 2.24 8.17 0.68
CA ALA A 166 3.58 8.01 0.12
C ALA A 166 3.74 8.67 -1.26
N THR A 167 4.98 8.92 -1.62
CA THR A 167 5.40 9.44 -2.93
C THR A 167 6.47 8.53 -3.52
N ASP A 168 6.32 8.12 -4.77
CA ASP A 168 7.33 7.29 -5.45
C ASP A 168 8.39 8.12 -6.20
N THR A 169 9.39 7.45 -6.79
CA THR A 169 10.47 8.10 -7.56
C THR A 169 10.05 8.73 -8.88
N SER A 170 8.82 8.47 -9.33
CA SER A 170 8.18 9.17 -10.45
C SER A 170 7.24 10.28 -9.97
N TYR A 171 7.27 10.59 -8.66
CA TYR A 171 6.42 11.57 -8.00
C TYR A 171 4.92 11.29 -8.11
N ASN A 172 4.53 10.03 -8.34
CA ASN A 172 3.13 9.65 -8.14
C ASN A 172 2.80 9.74 -6.65
N VAL A 173 1.57 10.15 -6.36
CA VAL A 173 1.04 10.31 -5.01
C VAL A 173 -0.27 9.57 -4.83
N GLN A 174 -0.63 9.31 -3.57
CA GLN A 174 -1.90 8.71 -3.21
C GLN A 174 -3.04 9.75 -3.21
N PRO A 175 -4.22 9.43 -3.77
CA PRO A 175 -5.42 10.27 -3.63
C PRO A 175 -5.82 10.42 -2.16
N GLU A 176 -6.50 11.52 -1.83
CA GLU A 176 -6.95 11.77 -0.45
C GLU A 176 -8.05 10.79 0.00
N SER A 177 -9.02 10.52 -0.87
CA SER A 177 -10.22 9.76 -0.52
C SER A 177 -10.63 8.79 -1.63
N ILE A 178 -11.35 7.73 -1.28
CA ILE A 178 -11.74 6.65 -2.19
C ILE A 178 -12.83 7.09 -3.19
N GLU A 179 -13.66 8.05 -2.81
CA GLU A 179 -14.82 8.50 -3.60
C GLU A 179 -14.42 9.02 -4.98
N ALA A 180 -13.22 9.61 -5.10
CA ALA A 180 -12.71 10.13 -6.36
C ALA A 180 -12.42 9.04 -7.42
N TYR A 181 -12.23 7.78 -7.01
CA TYR A 181 -11.80 6.71 -7.91
C TYR A 181 -12.34 5.32 -7.51
N TRP A 182 -13.43 5.30 -6.73
CA TRP A 182 -14.14 4.08 -6.40
C TRP A 182 -14.46 3.28 -7.67
N ASN A 183 -14.45 1.95 -7.58
CA ASN A 183 -14.82 1.08 -8.70
C ASN A 183 -15.53 -0.16 -8.18
N LEU A 184 -16.40 -0.74 -9.02
CA LEU A 184 -17.25 -1.89 -8.68
C LEU A 184 -16.51 -3.14 -8.17
N ARG A 185 -15.21 -3.30 -8.49
CA ARG A 185 -14.39 -4.43 -8.01
C ARG A 185 -13.67 -4.14 -6.70
N GLY A 186 -13.65 -2.89 -6.23
CA GLY A 186 -12.92 -2.46 -5.05
C GLY A 186 -11.40 -2.66 -5.16
N VAL A 187 -10.86 -2.70 -6.38
CA VAL A 187 -9.41 -2.87 -6.62
C VAL A 187 -8.69 -1.52 -6.67
N LEU A 188 -7.36 -1.55 -6.58
CA LEU A 188 -6.49 -0.37 -6.61
C LEU A 188 -6.82 0.69 -5.54
N ALA A 189 -7.46 0.30 -4.43
CA ALA A 189 -7.71 1.19 -3.30
C ALA A 189 -6.38 1.66 -2.66
N ASN A 190 -5.93 2.86 -3.03
CA ASN A 190 -4.65 3.44 -2.63
C ASN A 190 -4.79 4.87 -2.08
N CYS A 191 -5.96 5.24 -1.55
CA CYS A 191 -6.13 6.52 -0.88
C CYS A 191 -5.35 6.53 0.43
N TRP A 192 -5.26 7.68 1.09
CA TRP A 192 -4.56 7.78 2.37
C TRP A 192 -5.16 6.78 3.36
N ALA A 193 -4.32 5.94 3.95
CA ALA A 193 -4.77 5.07 5.02
C ALA A 193 -4.97 5.94 6.27
N ARG A 194 -6.14 5.80 6.90
CA ARG A 194 -6.53 6.59 8.07
C ARG A 194 -6.83 5.66 9.25
N GLN A 195 -6.39 6.04 10.44
CA GLN A 195 -6.67 5.33 11.68
C GLN A 195 -6.82 6.34 12.81
N LYS A 196 -8.00 6.34 13.43
CA LYS A 196 -8.25 7.11 14.64
C LYS A 196 -7.88 6.29 15.87
N VAL A 197 -7.13 6.90 16.78
CA VAL A 197 -6.72 6.26 18.04
C VAL A 197 -7.03 7.18 19.21
N ALA A 198 -7.65 6.63 20.25
CA ALA A 198 -7.84 7.33 21.51
C ALA A 198 -6.51 7.39 22.27
N LEU A 199 -6.19 8.56 22.81
CA LEU A 199 -4.96 8.82 23.56
C LEU A 199 -5.25 8.74 25.06
N ARG A 200 -4.29 8.20 25.82
CA ARG A 200 -4.37 8.25 27.27
C ARG A 200 -4.23 9.71 27.72
N LYS A 201 -5.16 10.16 28.55
CA LYS A 201 -5.05 11.47 29.20
C LYS A 201 -3.84 11.46 30.12
N VAL A 202 -2.84 12.26 29.79
CA VAL A 202 -1.78 12.63 30.73
C VAL A 202 -2.45 13.48 31.81
N ALA A 203 -2.44 13.02 33.07
CA ALA A 203 -2.96 13.82 34.17
C ALA A 203 -2.09 15.08 34.28
N ALA A 204 -2.73 16.25 34.22
CA ALA A 204 -2.07 17.55 34.40
C ALA A 204 -1.47 17.72 35.79
#